data_AF-A0AAE4K0Y9-F1
#
_entry.id   AF-A0AAE4K0Y9-F1
#
_cell.length_a   1.000
_cell.length_b   1.000
_cell.length_c   1.000
_cell.angle_alpha   90.00
_cell.angle_beta   90.00
_cell.angle_gamma   90.00
#
_symmetry.space_group_name_H-M   'P 1'
#
loop_
_entity.id
_entity.type
_entity.pdbx_description
1 polymer ?
#
loop_
_entity_poly.entity_id
_entity_poly.type
_entity_poly.pdbx_seq_one_letter_code
_entity_poly.pdbx_strand_id
1 'polypeptide(L)'
;METSSFLPAKSKLEAVARLYAAAQTPAEPLGPGSKEKKSVLTKTAERLSLDVDESAPKDTLARQILEALGQEWDRSFSSTGQTITLRGLNAILAATEAELQHRAVRELRRVSPALPDWFTPARDKLEAVRRISSVTGGRPQDLGPGSKERKSVLTDLVDNLGLPLNSRLTKTKLAEAVATTLEMPWNESCWSSGQTVTLNGLNAVLAGAEQRVLHGHSHSVKQLRVQQEARLLVTALAAACPPHWDGRTCVEEMVRSEYRQAKQTEWMGFYFEFVGLPALINAYGGGPVRIGATEFDYARNFVWDLKAHGQEKLASPKDLANEAPLNDRDAILQCVEERGPIGFLILSGASSYDGCVEFDAWHRRMRGAAPSKSQHPRRLKVSLHPVTLQAYVFQGTNEIEQALADGVLGVFGQGRQQSGRPRKPKLKLMLRKAQEAGNILAQHDFAA
;
A
#
# COMPACT_ATOMS: atom_id res chain seq x y z
N MET A 1 -20.07 -13.28 -9.84
CA MET A 1 -19.41 -12.62 -8.69
C MET A 1 -19.30 -11.15 -9.01
N GLU A 2 -20.21 -10.38 -8.44
CA GLU A 2 -20.34 -8.94 -8.67
C GLU A 2 -19.34 -8.14 -7.84
N THR A 3 -18.86 -7.07 -8.47
CA THR A 3 -18.09 -5.94 -7.96
C THR A 3 -16.71 -6.25 -7.37
N SER A 4 -15.66 -5.99 -8.17
CA SER A 4 -14.51 -5.27 -7.62
C SER A 4 -15.07 -3.98 -7.01
N SER A 5 -15.26 -3.95 -5.69
CA SER A 5 -15.72 -2.74 -5.03
C SER A 5 -14.55 -1.77 -5.03
N PHE A 6 -14.53 -0.86 -6.01
CA PHE A 6 -13.57 0.23 -6.06
C PHE A 6 -13.46 0.89 -4.67
N LEU A 7 -12.24 0.95 -4.14
CA LEU A 7 -11.94 1.67 -2.91
C LEU A 7 -11.55 3.09 -3.27
N PRO A 8 -12.33 4.12 -2.89
CA PRO A 8 -11.98 5.50 -3.16
C PRO A 8 -10.73 5.88 -2.37
N ALA A 9 -9.79 6.56 -3.02
CA ALA A 9 -8.68 7.19 -2.36
C ALA A 9 -9.16 8.20 -1.32
N LYS A 10 -8.48 8.21 -0.17
CA LYS A 10 -8.82 9.03 0.99
C LYS A 10 -8.29 10.47 0.85
N SER A 11 -7.25 10.70 0.03
CA SER A 11 -6.64 12.01 -0.28
C SER A 11 -6.30 12.16 -1.77
N LYS A 12 -6.03 13.40 -2.20
CA LYS A 12 -5.47 13.65 -3.55
C LYS A 12 -4.12 12.99 -3.76
N LEU A 13 -3.29 12.99 -2.72
CA LEU A 13 -1.95 12.41 -2.76
C LEU A 13 -2.01 10.90 -3.03
N GLU A 14 -2.92 10.20 -2.35
CA GLU A 14 -3.16 8.77 -2.59
C GLU A 14 -3.74 8.52 -3.98
N ALA A 15 -4.73 9.32 -4.42
CA ALA A 15 -5.35 9.16 -5.74
C ALA A 15 -4.31 9.30 -6.85
N VAL A 16 -3.43 10.31 -6.75
CA VAL A 16 -2.33 10.54 -7.69
C VAL A 16 -1.31 9.40 -7.66
N ALA A 17 -0.93 8.90 -6.48
CA ALA A 17 -0.04 7.75 -6.35
C ALA A 17 -0.61 6.49 -7.04
N ARG A 18 -1.90 6.22 -6.84
CA ARG A 18 -2.59 5.09 -7.48
C ARG A 18 -2.73 5.26 -8.99
N LEU A 19 -3.00 6.48 -9.47
CA LEU A 19 -3.03 6.78 -10.91
C LEU A 19 -1.65 6.59 -11.55
N TYR A 20 -0.57 7.06 -10.93
CA TYR A 20 0.79 6.81 -11.43
C TYR A 20 1.15 5.33 -11.42
N ALA A 21 0.77 4.60 -10.37
CA ALA A 21 0.95 3.15 -10.31
C ALA A 21 0.14 2.44 -11.43
N ALA A 22 -1.09 2.85 -11.70
CA ALA A 22 -1.92 2.35 -12.79
C ALA A 22 -1.33 2.71 -14.18
N ALA A 23 -0.77 3.91 -14.31
CA ALA A 23 -0.09 4.40 -15.50
C ALA A 23 1.31 3.78 -15.71
N GLN A 24 1.84 3.07 -14.70
CA GLN A 24 3.13 2.36 -14.74
C GLN A 24 4.32 3.29 -14.99
N THR A 25 4.25 4.46 -14.39
CA THR A 25 5.29 5.48 -14.51
C THR A 25 5.72 5.95 -13.12
N PRO A 26 6.98 6.36 -12.93
CA PRO A 26 7.43 6.91 -11.66
C PRO A 26 6.52 8.06 -11.23
N ALA A 27 6.06 8.01 -9.97
CA ALA A 27 5.21 9.06 -9.44
C ALA A 27 5.97 10.37 -9.29
N GLU A 28 5.29 11.46 -9.61
CA GLU A 28 5.79 12.80 -9.31
C GLU A 28 5.10 13.37 -8.06
N PRO A 29 5.82 14.19 -7.26
CA PRO A 29 5.19 14.93 -6.18
C PRO A 29 4.07 15.84 -6.68
N LEU A 30 3.08 16.10 -5.83
CA LEU A 30 2.07 17.11 -6.08
C LEU A 30 2.73 18.48 -6.34
N GLY A 31 2.11 19.27 -7.21
CA GLY A 31 2.52 20.65 -7.46
C GLY A 31 2.16 21.60 -6.30
N PRO A 32 2.54 22.88 -6.42
CA PRO A 32 2.27 23.89 -5.40
C PRO A 32 0.80 23.91 -4.96
N GLY A 33 0.58 23.91 -3.64
CA GLY A 33 -0.76 23.92 -3.04
C GLY A 33 -1.49 22.57 -3.08
N SER A 34 -0.76 21.46 -3.08
CA SER A 34 -1.32 20.09 -3.11
C SER A 34 -2.15 19.81 -4.37
N LYS A 35 -1.78 20.44 -5.49
CA LYS A 35 -2.47 20.29 -6.78
C LYS A 35 -1.86 19.16 -7.57
N GLU A 36 -2.69 18.35 -8.19
CA GLU A 36 -2.28 17.35 -9.17
C GLU A 36 -1.54 18.02 -10.34
N LYS A 37 -0.43 17.41 -10.74
CA LYS A 37 0.30 17.81 -11.95
C LYS A 37 -0.44 17.29 -13.17
N LYS A 38 -0.36 18.02 -14.28
CA LYS A 38 -0.95 17.58 -15.55
C LYS A 38 -0.37 16.24 -16.03
N SER A 39 0.89 15.93 -15.67
CA SER A 39 1.56 14.70 -16.08
C SER A 39 0.88 13.43 -15.61
N VAL A 40 0.18 13.41 -14.47
CA VAL A 40 -0.57 12.21 -14.06
C VAL A 40 -1.68 11.86 -15.05
N LEU A 41 -2.34 12.88 -15.61
CA LEU A 41 -3.42 12.72 -16.57
C LEU A 41 -2.89 12.28 -17.93
N THR A 42 -1.84 12.94 -18.44
CA THR A 42 -1.23 12.57 -19.72
C THR A 42 -0.69 11.15 -19.67
N LYS A 43 0.00 10.76 -18.59
CA LYS A 43 0.51 9.39 -18.40
C LYS A 43 -0.61 8.35 -18.31
N THR A 44 -1.74 8.70 -17.70
CA THR A 44 -2.92 7.83 -17.67
C THR A 44 -3.53 7.65 -19.08
N ALA A 45 -3.68 8.75 -19.82
CA ALA A 45 -4.17 8.73 -21.20
C ALA A 45 -3.24 7.93 -22.13
N GLU A 46 -1.92 8.18 -22.07
CA GLU A 46 -0.88 7.44 -22.78
C GLU A 46 -0.97 5.93 -22.49
N ARG A 47 -1.05 5.56 -21.19
CA ARG A 47 -1.12 4.15 -20.76
C ARG A 47 -2.32 3.41 -21.35
N LEU A 48 -3.46 4.10 -21.40
CA LEU A 48 -4.72 3.56 -21.91
C LEU A 48 -4.88 3.79 -23.42
N SER A 49 -3.96 4.50 -24.07
CA SER A 49 -4.02 4.88 -25.49
C SER A 49 -5.35 5.57 -25.83
N LEU A 50 -5.75 6.53 -24.98
CA LEU A 50 -6.97 7.31 -25.18
C LEU A 50 -6.72 8.43 -26.19
N ASP A 51 -7.71 8.69 -27.03
CA ASP A 51 -7.70 9.82 -27.96
C ASP A 51 -8.14 11.09 -27.22
N VAL A 52 -7.17 11.84 -26.71
CA VAL A 52 -7.37 13.06 -25.92
C VAL A 52 -6.40 14.15 -26.36
N ASP A 53 -6.76 15.41 -26.13
CA ASP A 53 -5.88 16.55 -26.41
C ASP A 53 -4.97 16.81 -25.21
N GLU A 54 -3.74 16.28 -25.26
CA GLU A 54 -2.73 16.51 -24.23
C GLU A 54 -2.31 17.98 -24.10
N SER A 55 -2.64 18.86 -25.06
CA SER A 55 -2.39 20.31 -24.95
C SER A 55 -3.45 21.03 -24.11
N ALA A 56 -4.63 20.42 -23.94
CA ALA A 56 -5.78 21.00 -23.25
C ALA A 56 -5.50 21.35 -21.77
N PRO A 57 -6.26 22.29 -21.18
CA PRO A 57 -6.26 22.54 -19.74
C PRO A 57 -6.52 21.27 -18.91
N LYS A 58 -6.03 21.22 -17.66
CA LYS A 58 -6.07 20.00 -16.83
C LYS A 58 -7.46 19.43 -16.63
N ASP A 59 -8.43 20.28 -16.34
CA ASP A 59 -9.83 19.91 -16.16
C ASP A 59 -10.46 19.42 -17.47
N THR A 60 -10.15 20.06 -18.59
CA THR A 60 -10.57 19.60 -19.92
C THR A 60 -9.97 18.24 -20.27
N LEU A 61 -8.68 18.04 -20.04
CA LEU A 61 -8.00 16.75 -20.26
C LEU A 61 -8.60 15.65 -19.37
N ALA A 62 -8.84 15.95 -18.09
CA ALA A 62 -9.48 15.01 -17.18
C ALA A 62 -10.90 14.63 -17.62
N ARG A 63 -11.66 15.59 -18.13
CA ARG A 63 -12.97 15.36 -18.74
C ARG A 63 -12.88 14.45 -19.95
N GLN A 64 -11.98 14.74 -20.89
CA GLN A 64 -11.76 13.91 -22.07
C GLN A 64 -11.37 12.48 -21.72
N ILE A 65 -10.52 12.29 -20.70
CA ILE A 65 -10.15 10.95 -20.20
C ILE A 65 -11.39 10.20 -19.70
N LEU A 66 -12.24 10.82 -18.88
CA LEU A 66 -13.46 10.18 -18.38
C LEU A 66 -14.45 9.87 -19.50
N GLU A 67 -14.68 10.82 -20.40
CA GLU A 67 -15.56 10.65 -21.57
C GLU A 67 -15.06 9.52 -22.48
N ALA A 68 -13.75 9.43 -22.73
CA ALA A 68 -13.13 8.34 -23.50
C ALA A 68 -13.24 6.97 -22.80
N LEU A 69 -13.40 6.94 -21.48
CA LEU A 69 -13.67 5.75 -20.67
C LEU A 69 -15.18 5.49 -20.46
N GLY A 70 -16.04 6.21 -21.18
CA GLY A 70 -17.50 6.04 -21.14
C GLY A 70 -18.14 6.50 -19.83
N GLN A 71 -17.53 7.45 -19.12
CA GLN A 71 -18.07 8.06 -17.91
C GLN A 71 -18.37 9.55 -18.12
N GLU A 72 -19.42 10.04 -17.48
CA GLU A 72 -19.79 11.46 -17.55
C GLU A 72 -18.97 12.34 -16.61
N TRP A 73 -18.73 13.58 -17.02
CA TRP A 73 -18.07 14.58 -16.19
C TRP A 73 -19.06 15.37 -15.35
N ASP A 74 -18.95 15.27 -14.03
CA ASP A 74 -19.72 16.08 -13.08
C ASP A 74 -19.02 17.41 -12.79
N ARG A 75 -19.78 18.51 -12.70
CA ARG A 75 -19.24 19.85 -12.42
C ARG A 75 -18.46 19.94 -11.11
N SER A 76 -18.72 19.07 -10.15
CA SER A 76 -17.99 18.99 -8.87
C SER A 76 -16.62 18.30 -8.97
N PHE A 77 -16.25 17.76 -10.13
CA PHE A 77 -14.94 17.14 -10.35
C PHE A 77 -13.81 18.15 -10.56
N SER A 78 -14.13 19.40 -10.85
CA SER A 78 -13.19 20.51 -10.85
C SER A 78 -13.62 21.62 -9.90
N SER A 79 -12.63 22.36 -9.41
CA SER A 79 -12.81 23.60 -8.67
C SER A 79 -12.23 24.78 -9.46
N THR A 80 -12.35 25.98 -8.91
CA THR A 80 -11.74 27.19 -9.47
C THR A 80 -10.25 27.01 -9.76
N GLY A 81 -9.80 27.54 -10.90
CA GLY A 81 -8.40 27.44 -11.34
C GLY A 81 -7.98 26.06 -11.85
N GLN A 82 -8.87 25.34 -12.55
CA GLN A 82 -8.58 24.07 -13.25
C GLN A 82 -7.97 22.98 -12.33
N THR A 83 -8.33 23.02 -11.05
CA THR A 83 -7.85 22.04 -10.06
C THR A 83 -8.88 20.92 -9.98
N ILE A 84 -8.44 19.68 -10.09
CA ILE A 84 -9.31 18.52 -9.99
C ILE A 84 -9.55 18.24 -8.50
N THR A 85 -10.80 18.03 -8.11
CA THR A 85 -11.15 17.69 -6.72
C THR A 85 -10.78 16.23 -6.42
N LEU A 86 -10.71 15.84 -5.15
CA LEU A 86 -10.54 14.42 -4.82
C LEU A 86 -11.68 13.56 -5.39
N ARG A 87 -12.89 14.12 -5.51
CA ARG A 87 -14.02 13.43 -6.14
C ARG A 87 -13.75 13.17 -7.62
N GLY A 88 -13.24 14.18 -8.35
CA GLY A 88 -12.84 14.03 -9.75
C GLY A 88 -11.70 13.04 -9.96
N LEU A 89 -10.65 13.10 -9.12
CA LEU A 89 -9.55 12.14 -9.17
C LEU A 89 -10.02 10.71 -8.90
N ASN A 90 -10.92 10.52 -7.94
CA ASN A 90 -11.50 9.20 -7.67
C ASN A 90 -12.37 8.68 -8.82
N ALA A 91 -13.09 9.55 -9.54
CA ALA A 91 -13.83 9.15 -10.73
C ALA A 91 -12.88 8.66 -11.83
N ILE A 92 -11.80 9.41 -12.11
CA ILE A 92 -10.77 9.02 -13.08
C ILE A 92 -10.11 7.70 -12.68
N LEU A 93 -9.74 7.57 -11.40
CA LEU A 93 -9.11 6.37 -10.86
C LEU A 93 -10.03 5.15 -10.97
N ALA A 94 -11.30 5.27 -10.60
CA ALA A 94 -12.28 4.20 -10.72
C ALA A 94 -12.44 3.74 -12.18
N ALA A 95 -12.58 4.69 -13.11
CA ALA A 95 -12.69 4.40 -14.54
C ALA A 95 -11.41 3.74 -15.10
N THR A 96 -10.24 4.22 -14.68
CA THR A 96 -8.93 3.68 -15.06
C THR A 96 -8.76 2.24 -14.58
N GLU A 97 -9.04 1.96 -13.30
CA GLU A 97 -8.93 0.62 -12.74
C GLU A 97 -9.94 -0.35 -13.38
N ALA A 98 -11.17 0.11 -13.64
CA ALA A 98 -12.19 -0.68 -14.32
C ALA A 98 -11.76 -1.06 -15.75
N GLU A 99 -11.24 -0.10 -16.52
CA GLU A 99 -10.78 -0.36 -17.88
C GLU A 99 -9.53 -1.26 -17.91
N LEU A 100 -8.57 -1.06 -17.02
CA LEU A 100 -7.42 -1.96 -16.89
C LEU A 100 -7.86 -3.40 -16.57
N GLN A 101 -8.80 -3.56 -15.64
CA GLN A 101 -9.36 -4.87 -15.30
C GLN A 101 -10.07 -5.49 -16.50
N HIS A 102 -10.87 -4.71 -17.22
CA HIS A 102 -11.57 -5.16 -18.41
C HIS A 102 -10.62 -5.57 -19.54
N ARG A 103 -9.53 -4.82 -19.77
CA ARG A 103 -8.45 -5.19 -20.70
C ARG A 103 -7.76 -6.48 -20.28
N ALA A 104 -7.42 -6.63 -19.00
CA ALA A 104 -6.82 -7.86 -18.49
C ALA A 104 -7.74 -9.07 -18.72
N VAL A 105 -9.04 -8.95 -18.47
CA VAL A 105 -10.02 -10.01 -18.76
C VAL A 105 -10.12 -10.32 -20.26
N ARG A 106 -10.07 -9.30 -21.12
CA ARG A 106 -10.07 -9.49 -22.59
C ARG A 106 -8.80 -10.16 -23.10
N GLU A 107 -7.65 -9.80 -22.55
CA GLU A 107 -6.35 -10.39 -22.87
C GLU A 107 -6.28 -11.86 -22.42
N LEU A 108 -6.78 -12.17 -21.22
CA LEU A 108 -6.94 -13.54 -20.73
C LEU A 108 -7.83 -14.39 -21.68
N ARG A 109 -8.87 -13.80 -22.26
CA ARG A 109 -9.76 -14.48 -23.23
C ARG A 109 -9.15 -14.62 -24.64
N ARG A 110 -8.15 -13.81 -25.00
CA ARG A 110 -7.48 -13.84 -26.30
C ARG A 110 -6.18 -14.65 -26.21
N VAL A 111 -6.30 -15.97 -26.28
CA VAL A 111 -5.16 -16.90 -26.48
C VAL A 111 -4.06 -16.77 -25.42
N SER A 112 -4.46 -16.69 -24.15
CA SER A 112 -3.51 -16.88 -23.05
C SER A 112 -3.33 -18.37 -22.77
N PRO A 113 -2.11 -18.83 -22.46
CA PRO A 113 -1.95 -20.12 -21.81
C PRO A 113 -2.79 -20.12 -20.53
N ALA A 114 -3.59 -21.17 -20.28
CA ALA A 114 -4.49 -21.23 -19.14
C ALA A 114 -3.70 -21.30 -17.83
N LEU A 115 -3.42 -20.13 -17.24
CA LEU A 115 -2.78 -20.02 -15.95
C LEU A 115 -3.72 -20.54 -14.85
N PRO A 116 -3.20 -21.06 -13.73
CA PRO A 116 -4.05 -21.58 -12.67
C PRO A 116 -5.00 -20.53 -12.08
N ASP A 117 -6.23 -20.94 -11.74
CA ASP A 117 -7.27 -20.04 -11.22
C ASP A 117 -6.91 -19.33 -9.90
N TRP A 118 -5.96 -19.89 -9.13
CA TRP A 118 -5.48 -19.30 -7.88
C TRP A 118 -4.50 -18.15 -8.09
N PHE A 119 -3.89 -18.05 -9.28
CA PHE A 119 -2.82 -17.09 -9.55
C PHE A 119 -3.41 -15.75 -9.96
N THR A 120 -2.93 -14.67 -9.34
CA THR A 120 -3.26 -13.30 -9.76
C THR A 120 -2.21 -12.80 -10.75
N PRO A 121 -2.54 -12.63 -12.04
CA PRO A 121 -1.58 -12.17 -13.04
C PRO A 121 -1.07 -10.77 -12.70
N ALA A 122 0.21 -10.52 -12.94
CA ALA A 122 0.74 -9.18 -12.89
C ALA A 122 0.12 -8.34 -14.02
N ARG A 123 -0.20 -7.08 -13.70
CA ARG A 123 -0.87 -6.17 -14.63
C ARG A 123 0.06 -5.62 -15.72
N ASP A 124 1.37 -5.76 -15.52
CA ASP A 124 2.41 -5.36 -16.46
C ASP A 124 3.77 -5.99 -16.18
N LYS A 125 4.71 -5.71 -17.09
CA LYS A 125 6.06 -6.25 -17.03
C LYS A 125 6.85 -5.76 -15.83
N LEU A 126 6.68 -4.51 -15.40
CA LEU A 126 7.42 -3.97 -14.26
C LEU A 126 6.94 -4.62 -12.96
N GLU A 127 5.62 -4.74 -12.79
CA GLU A 127 5.01 -5.48 -11.69
C GLU A 127 5.46 -6.95 -11.73
N ALA A 128 5.43 -7.61 -12.89
CA ALA A 128 5.88 -8.99 -13.02
C ALA A 128 7.35 -9.15 -12.63
N VAL A 129 8.24 -8.28 -13.12
CA VAL A 129 9.68 -8.28 -12.78
C VAL A 129 9.91 -8.04 -11.29
N ARG A 130 9.21 -7.06 -10.70
CA ARG A 130 9.32 -6.75 -9.26
C ARG A 130 8.77 -7.87 -8.39
N ARG A 131 7.70 -8.54 -8.83
CA ARG A 131 7.14 -9.72 -8.15
C ARG A 131 8.07 -10.91 -8.25
N ILE A 132 8.62 -11.21 -9.44
CA ILE A 132 9.62 -12.27 -9.62
C ILE A 132 10.83 -12.02 -8.72
N SER A 133 11.37 -10.81 -8.70
CA SER A 133 12.51 -10.44 -7.83
C SER A 133 12.16 -10.58 -6.34
N SER A 134 10.92 -10.24 -5.96
CA SER A 134 10.43 -10.37 -4.59
C SER A 134 10.22 -11.82 -4.17
N VAL A 135 9.77 -12.70 -5.07
CA VAL A 135 9.58 -14.13 -4.82
C VAL A 135 10.92 -14.82 -4.57
N THR A 136 11.99 -14.31 -5.16
CA THR A 136 13.33 -14.92 -5.14
C THR A 136 14.26 -14.31 -4.11
N GLY A 137 13.85 -13.26 -3.39
CA GLY A 137 14.71 -12.54 -2.46
C GLY A 137 15.81 -11.69 -3.12
N GLY A 138 15.69 -11.45 -4.43
CA GLY A 138 16.61 -10.60 -5.19
C GLY A 138 16.35 -9.11 -4.94
N ARG A 139 17.34 -8.26 -5.28
CA ARG A 139 17.16 -6.80 -5.27
C ARG A 139 16.09 -6.39 -6.29
N PRO A 140 15.22 -5.40 -6.01
CA PRO A 140 14.26 -4.90 -6.98
C PRO A 140 14.96 -4.49 -8.28
N GLN A 141 14.53 -5.03 -9.40
CA GLN A 141 15.05 -4.67 -10.71
C GLN A 141 14.05 -3.79 -11.47
N ASP A 142 14.57 -2.75 -12.11
CA ASP A 142 13.80 -1.94 -13.06
C ASP A 142 13.92 -2.51 -14.49
N LEU A 143 13.01 -2.08 -15.36
CA LEU A 143 13.08 -2.39 -16.79
C LEU A 143 14.34 -1.78 -17.42
N GLY A 144 14.92 -2.49 -18.37
CA GLY A 144 15.98 -1.99 -19.23
C GLY A 144 15.44 -1.08 -20.35
N PRO A 145 16.34 -0.56 -21.22
CA PRO A 145 15.99 0.31 -22.33
C PRO A 145 14.85 -0.26 -23.19
N GLY A 146 13.85 0.56 -23.50
CA GLY A 146 12.67 0.16 -24.28
C GLY A 146 11.63 -0.66 -23.51
N SER A 147 11.53 -0.49 -22.19
CA SER A 147 10.57 -1.18 -21.33
C SER A 147 10.69 -2.71 -21.36
N LYS A 148 11.91 -3.21 -21.51
CA LYS A 148 12.22 -4.64 -21.60
C LYS A 148 12.77 -5.16 -20.28
N GLU A 149 12.32 -6.33 -19.88
CA GLU A 149 12.85 -7.05 -18.73
C GLU A 149 14.34 -7.40 -18.91
N ARG A 150 15.14 -7.21 -17.86
CA ARG A 150 16.55 -7.59 -17.84
C ARG A 150 16.68 -9.11 -17.72
N LYS A 151 17.67 -9.70 -18.39
CA LYS A 151 17.96 -11.14 -18.28
C LYS A 151 18.28 -11.54 -16.83
N SER A 152 18.88 -10.64 -16.05
CA SER A 152 19.23 -10.83 -14.64
C SER A 152 18.04 -11.26 -13.79
N VAL A 153 16.82 -10.80 -14.08
CA VAL A 153 15.61 -11.21 -13.34
C VAL A 153 15.38 -12.73 -13.42
N LEU A 154 15.64 -13.33 -14.58
CA LEU A 154 15.45 -14.76 -14.81
C LEU A 154 16.63 -15.59 -14.30
N THR A 155 17.86 -15.07 -14.37
CA THR A 155 19.02 -15.78 -13.83
C THR A 155 18.97 -15.80 -12.30
N ASP A 156 18.63 -14.68 -11.67
CA ASP A 156 18.43 -14.62 -10.21
C ASP A 156 17.32 -15.59 -9.78
N LEU A 157 16.25 -15.73 -10.58
CA LEU A 157 15.18 -16.69 -10.32
C LEU A 157 15.66 -18.14 -10.39
N VAL A 158 16.43 -18.50 -11.42
CA VAL A 158 17.01 -19.83 -11.56
C VAL A 158 17.93 -20.16 -10.38
N ASP A 159 18.82 -19.24 -10.03
CA ASP A 159 19.79 -19.43 -8.96
C ASP A 159 19.09 -19.53 -7.59
N ASN A 160 18.15 -18.62 -7.30
CA ASN A 160 17.48 -18.56 -5.99
C ASN A 160 16.43 -19.67 -5.78
N LEU A 161 15.82 -20.19 -6.86
CA LEU A 161 14.93 -21.35 -6.76
C LEU A 161 15.67 -22.69 -6.92
N GLY A 162 16.99 -22.66 -7.14
CA GLY A 162 17.80 -23.87 -7.34
C GLY A 162 17.33 -24.69 -8.54
N LEU A 163 16.86 -24.04 -9.62
CA LEU A 163 16.39 -24.77 -10.80
C LEU A 163 17.59 -25.34 -11.55
N PRO A 164 17.53 -26.61 -12.02
CA PRO A 164 18.63 -27.25 -12.75
C PRO A 164 18.70 -26.76 -14.21
N LEU A 165 18.82 -25.45 -14.39
CA LEU A 165 18.73 -24.77 -15.68
C LEU A 165 20.02 -24.05 -16.04
N ASN A 166 20.36 -24.06 -17.33
CA ASN A 166 21.54 -23.38 -17.83
C ASN A 166 21.29 -21.87 -17.99
N SER A 167 21.85 -21.05 -17.11
CA SER A 167 21.72 -19.58 -17.15
C SER A 167 22.35 -18.91 -18.39
N ARG A 168 23.13 -19.66 -19.19
CA ARG A 168 23.69 -19.19 -20.47
C ARG A 168 22.67 -19.12 -21.60
N LEU A 169 21.48 -19.70 -21.44
CA LEU A 169 20.39 -19.62 -22.43
C LEU A 169 20.04 -18.16 -22.78
N THR A 170 19.50 -17.94 -23.98
CA THR A 170 18.98 -16.61 -24.34
C THR A 170 17.78 -16.27 -23.46
N LYS A 171 17.42 -14.99 -23.35
CA LYS A 171 16.40 -14.54 -22.38
C LYS A 171 15.04 -15.25 -22.56
N THR A 172 14.55 -15.37 -23.79
CA THR A 172 13.29 -16.07 -24.06
C THR A 172 13.40 -17.56 -23.83
N LYS A 173 14.52 -18.19 -24.20
CA LYS A 173 14.77 -19.61 -23.97
C LYS A 173 14.94 -19.95 -22.49
N LEU A 174 15.53 -19.06 -21.70
CA LEU A 174 15.62 -19.19 -20.25
C LEU A 174 14.24 -19.08 -19.62
N ALA A 175 13.42 -18.11 -20.04
CA ALA A 175 12.05 -17.96 -19.54
C ALA A 175 11.17 -19.16 -19.89
N GLU A 176 11.27 -19.67 -21.13
CA GLU A 176 10.59 -20.90 -21.58
C GLU A 176 11.00 -22.10 -20.74
N ALA A 177 12.30 -22.30 -20.53
CA ALA A 177 12.83 -23.39 -19.72
C ALA A 177 12.37 -23.28 -18.26
N VAL A 178 12.35 -22.08 -17.69
CA VAL A 178 11.83 -21.83 -16.34
C VAL A 178 10.35 -22.17 -16.26
N ALA A 179 9.52 -21.62 -17.13
CA ALA A 179 8.08 -21.90 -17.12
C ALA A 179 7.80 -23.41 -17.27
N THR A 180 8.47 -24.07 -18.21
CA THR A 180 8.35 -25.52 -18.41
C THR A 180 8.78 -26.33 -17.18
N THR A 181 9.90 -25.96 -16.55
CA THR A 181 10.41 -26.62 -15.34
C THR A 181 9.47 -26.45 -14.14
N LEU A 182 8.74 -25.33 -14.11
CA LEU A 182 7.77 -25.01 -13.07
C LEU A 182 6.35 -25.43 -13.46
N GLU A 183 6.20 -26.29 -14.47
CA GLU A 183 4.93 -26.83 -14.96
C GLU A 183 3.92 -25.76 -15.40
N MET A 184 4.42 -24.62 -15.85
CA MET A 184 3.61 -23.52 -16.34
C MET A 184 3.47 -23.53 -17.86
N PRO A 185 2.28 -23.18 -18.37
CA PRO A 185 2.02 -23.20 -19.79
C PRO A 185 2.81 -22.09 -20.51
N TRP A 186 3.47 -22.47 -21.61
CA TRP A 186 4.30 -21.59 -22.43
C TRP A 186 3.96 -21.78 -23.91
N ASN A 187 3.73 -20.69 -24.65
CA ASN A 187 3.41 -20.74 -26.07
C ASN A 187 3.92 -19.49 -26.82
N GLU A 188 3.54 -19.34 -28.09
CA GLU A 188 3.98 -18.22 -28.94
C GLU A 188 3.56 -16.84 -28.42
N SER A 189 2.51 -16.74 -27.59
CA SER A 189 2.12 -15.46 -26.98
C SER A 189 3.01 -15.06 -25.80
N CYS A 190 3.90 -15.93 -25.32
CA CYS A 190 4.83 -15.69 -24.21
C CYS A 190 6.10 -14.91 -24.61
N TRP A 191 6.33 -14.71 -25.91
CA TRP A 191 7.52 -14.01 -26.40
C TRP A 191 7.22 -13.21 -27.67
N SER A 192 8.08 -12.25 -28.00
CA SER A 192 8.00 -11.47 -29.24
C SER A 192 9.29 -11.54 -30.04
N SER A 193 9.23 -11.20 -31.33
CA SER A 193 10.41 -11.00 -32.16
C SER A 193 11.39 -10.03 -31.46
N GLY A 194 12.68 -10.41 -31.43
CA GLY A 194 13.73 -9.64 -30.72
C GLY A 194 14.01 -10.07 -29.26
N GLN A 195 13.87 -11.36 -28.92
CA GLN A 195 14.29 -11.94 -27.63
C GLN A 195 13.65 -11.28 -26.39
N THR A 196 12.41 -10.78 -26.52
CA THR A 196 11.69 -10.13 -25.43
C THR A 196 10.59 -11.06 -24.93
N VAL A 197 10.50 -11.24 -23.61
CA VAL A 197 9.44 -11.99 -22.96
C VAL A 197 8.23 -11.07 -22.84
N THR A 198 7.05 -11.53 -23.25
CA THR A 198 5.82 -10.73 -23.16
C THR A 198 5.32 -10.73 -21.71
N LEU A 199 4.25 -9.97 -21.42
CA LEU A 199 3.59 -10.05 -20.13
C LEU A 199 3.07 -11.46 -19.85
N ASN A 200 2.49 -12.13 -20.86
CA ASN A 200 2.03 -13.53 -20.74
C ASN A 200 3.16 -14.48 -20.35
N GLY A 201 4.35 -14.33 -20.97
CA GLY A 201 5.52 -15.13 -20.61
C GLY A 201 6.03 -14.84 -19.20
N LEU A 202 6.05 -13.58 -18.79
CA LEU A 202 6.43 -13.20 -17.42
C LEU A 202 5.43 -13.68 -16.38
N ASN A 203 4.13 -13.66 -16.69
CA ASN A 203 3.08 -14.18 -15.83
C ASN A 203 3.13 -15.70 -15.72
N ALA A 204 3.47 -16.42 -16.79
CA ALA A 204 3.74 -17.86 -16.71
C ALA A 204 4.93 -18.16 -15.80
N VAL A 205 6.04 -17.45 -15.97
CA VAL A 205 7.23 -17.58 -15.10
C VAL A 205 6.90 -17.25 -13.65
N LEU A 206 6.18 -16.15 -13.42
CA LEU A 206 5.78 -15.69 -12.09
C LEU A 206 4.82 -16.66 -11.41
N ALA A 207 3.82 -17.17 -12.14
CA ALA A 207 2.88 -18.17 -11.62
C ALA A 207 3.64 -19.42 -11.17
N GLY A 208 4.59 -19.90 -11.97
CA GLY A 208 5.41 -21.06 -11.63
C GLY A 208 6.33 -20.79 -10.45
N ALA A 209 6.91 -19.59 -10.38
CA ALA A 209 7.76 -19.19 -9.27
C ALA A 209 6.96 -19.12 -7.97
N GLU A 210 5.78 -18.48 -7.99
CA GLU A 210 4.86 -18.45 -6.85
C GLU A 210 4.38 -19.86 -6.50
N GLN A 211 4.05 -20.70 -7.48
CA GLN A 211 3.61 -22.08 -7.26
C GLN A 211 4.69 -22.93 -6.60
N ARG A 212 5.93 -22.86 -7.10
CA ARG A 212 7.07 -23.61 -6.54
C ARG A 212 7.39 -23.18 -5.13
N VAL A 213 7.27 -21.89 -4.85
CA VAL A 213 7.48 -21.34 -3.51
C VAL A 213 6.30 -21.63 -2.58
N LEU A 214 5.08 -21.72 -3.12
CA LEU A 214 3.92 -22.25 -2.39
C LEU A 214 4.15 -23.75 -2.09
N HIS A 215 4.27 -24.61 -3.10
CA HIS A 215 4.36 -26.07 -2.97
C HIS A 215 5.66 -26.56 -2.31
N GLY A 216 6.73 -25.77 -2.31
CA GLY A 216 7.96 -26.04 -1.56
C GLY A 216 7.84 -25.88 -0.04
N HIS A 217 6.62 -25.91 0.51
CA HIS A 217 6.24 -25.61 1.90
C HIS A 217 7.26 -26.07 2.94
N SER A 218 8.19 -25.17 3.24
CA SER A 218 8.68 -25.01 4.59
C SER A 218 8.14 -23.69 5.11
N HIS A 219 7.63 -23.71 6.35
CA HIS A 219 7.25 -22.51 7.11
C HIS A 219 8.33 -21.41 7.02
N SER A 220 9.60 -21.81 6.87
CA SER A 220 10.75 -20.93 6.72
C SER A 220 10.67 -19.99 5.50
N VAL A 221 10.17 -20.44 4.34
CA VAL A 221 10.16 -19.62 3.11
C VAL A 221 9.07 -18.56 3.13
N LYS A 222 7.90 -18.88 3.69
CA LYS A 222 6.83 -17.89 3.92
C LYS A 222 7.30 -16.82 4.90
N GLN A 223 7.95 -17.24 5.99
CA GLN A 223 8.52 -16.32 6.99
C GLN A 223 9.59 -15.40 6.40
N LEU A 224 10.49 -15.93 5.56
CA LEU A 224 11.49 -15.14 4.84
C LEU A 224 10.86 -14.09 3.93
N ARG A 225 9.79 -14.43 3.20
CA ARG A 225 9.10 -13.48 2.30
C ARG A 225 8.41 -12.35 3.05
N VAL A 226 7.69 -12.69 4.13
CA VAL A 226 7.07 -11.64 4.96
C VAL A 226 8.16 -10.75 5.56
N GLN A 227 9.29 -11.31 5.97
CA GLN A 227 10.41 -10.54 6.51
C GLN A 227 11.04 -9.60 5.46
N GLN A 228 11.22 -10.09 4.23
CA GLN A 228 11.71 -9.26 3.13
C GLN A 228 10.75 -8.12 2.82
N GLU A 229 9.45 -8.39 2.75
CA GLU A 229 8.45 -7.35 2.54
C GLU A 229 8.43 -6.35 3.70
N ALA A 230 8.45 -6.82 4.95
CA ALA A 230 8.55 -5.97 6.14
C ALA A 230 9.72 -4.98 6.05
N ARG A 231 10.92 -5.46 5.67
CA ARG A 231 12.11 -4.60 5.52
C ARG A 231 11.93 -3.55 4.44
N LEU A 232 11.38 -3.92 3.28
CA LEU A 232 11.10 -2.98 2.19
C LEU A 232 10.11 -1.89 2.62
N LEU A 233 9.00 -2.28 3.25
CA LEU A 233 7.98 -1.34 3.70
C LEU A 233 8.51 -0.40 4.79
N VAL A 234 9.27 -0.93 5.76
CA VAL A 234 9.93 -0.12 6.79
C VAL A 234 10.91 0.88 6.16
N THR A 235 11.73 0.47 5.19
CA THR A 235 12.65 1.38 4.50
C THR A 235 11.92 2.49 3.75
N ALA A 236 10.88 2.17 2.98
CA ALA A 236 10.13 3.17 2.22
C ALA A 236 9.38 4.16 3.13
N LEU A 237 8.77 3.67 4.21
CA LEU A 237 8.09 4.52 5.19
C LEU A 237 9.06 5.42 5.95
N ALA A 238 10.21 4.89 6.37
CA ALA A 238 11.24 5.67 7.04
C ALA A 238 11.74 6.82 6.16
N ALA A 239 11.95 6.58 4.87
CA ALA A 239 12.36 7.61 3.92
C ALA A 239 11.28 8.68 3.66
N ALA A 240 10.00 8.32 3.83
CA ALA A 240 8.87 9.23 3.58
C ALA A 240 8.45 10.05 4.82
N CYS A 241 8.74 9.58 6.02
CA CYS A 241 8.32 10.25 7.25
C CYS A 241 9.19 11.48 7.55
N PRO A 242 8.60 12.68 7.73
CA PRO A 242 9.37 13.84 8.19
C PRO A 242 10.00 13.60 9.57
N PRO A 243 11.18 14.16 9.86
CA PRO A 243 11.86 13.99 11.16
C PRO A 243 11.14 14.69 12.32
N HIS A 244 10.25 15.65 12.02
CA HIS A 244 9.42 16.34 13.00
C HIS A 244 8.02 16.60 12.45
N TRP A 245 6.99 16.26 13.23
CA TRP A 245 5.59 16.46 12.88
C TRP A 245 4.99 17.50 13.80
N ASP A 246 4.79 18.71 13.29
CA ASP A 246 4.00 19.75 13.95
C ASP A 246 2.51 19.52 13.65
N GLY A 247 1.68 19.34 14.68
CA GLY A 247 0.29 18.95 14.53
C GLY A 247 -0.56 19.94 13.73
N ARG A 248 -0.25 21.24 13.77
CA ARG A 248 -0.99 22.23 12.96
C ARG A 248 -0.63 22.08 11.50
N THR A 249 0.66 22.01 11.21
CA THR A 249 1.21 21.84 9.87
C THR A 249 0.70 20.55 9.22
N CYS A 250 0.75 19.43 9.95
CA CYS A 250 0.25 18.13 9.49
C CYS A 250 -1.25 18.18 9.17
N VAL A 251 -2.06 18.75 10.06
CA VAL A 251 -3.52 18.88 9.84
C VAL A 251 -3.83 19.80 8.66
N GLU A 252 -3.14 20.93 8.53
CA GLU A 252 -3.30 21.84 7.40
C GLU A 252 -2.92 21.19 6.06
N GLU A 253 -1.83 20.44 6.03
CA GLU A 253 -1.39 19.68 4.86
C GLU A 253 -2.43 18.64 4.43
N MET A 254 -2.94 17.86 5.39
CA MET A 254 -4.01 16.89 5.14
C MET A 254 -5.30 17.57 4.64
N VAL A 255 -5.67 18.72 5.20
CA VAL A 255 -6.83 19.50 4.73
C VAL A 255 -6.64 20.02 3.31
N ARG A 256 -5.47 20.59 2.99
CA ARG A 256 -5.14 21.05 1.62
C ARG A 256 -5.19 19.91 0.60
N SER A 257 -4.91 18.69 1.05
CA SER A 257 -4.94 17.47 0.22
C SER A 257 -6.30 16.77 0.22
N GLU A 258 -7.35 17.41 0.75
CA GLU A 258 -8.73 16.91 0.86
C GLU A 258 -8.83 15.57 1.62
N TYR A 259 -7.92 15.31 2.57
CA TYR A 259 -7.94 14.08 3.36
C TYR A 259 -9.11 14.08 4.33
N ARG A 260 -10.01 13.08 4.20
CA ARG A 260 -11.28 13.06 4.95
C ARG A 260 -11.12 13.03 6.46
N GLN A 261 -10.03 12.42 6.95
CA GLN A 261 -9.77 12.26 8.38
C GLN A 261 -8.91 13.39 8.98
N ALA A 262 -8.51 14.39 8.18
CA ALA A 262 -7.59 15.45 8.59
C ALA A 262 -8.01 16.17 9.88
N LYS A 263 -9.31 16.26 10.14
CA LYS A 263 -9.88 17.02 11.25
C LYS A 263 -10.04 16.20 12.53
N GLN A 264 -9.73 14.91 12.56
CA GLN A 264 -9.85 14.09 13.77
C GLN A 264 -8.74 14.38 14.79
N THR A 265 -8.99 14.08 16.08
CA THR A 265 -8.02 14.32 17.17
C THR A 265 -6.81 13.39 17.13
N GLU A 266 -6.97 12.23 16.50
CA GLU A 266 -5.98 11.17 16.30
C GLU A 266 -5.05 11.50 15.11
N TRP A 267 -4.74 12.78 14.93
CA TRP A 267 -4.12 13.33 13.72
C TRP A 267 -2.79 12.66 13.36
N MET A 268 -1.99 12.17 14.32
CA MET A 268 -0.72 11.49 14.00
C MET A 268 -0.93 10.16 13.27
N GLY A 269 -1.95 9.37 13.68
CA GLY A 269 -2.27 8.12 12.97
C GLY A 269 -2.69 8.40 11.55
N PHE A 270 -3.58 9.38 11.40
CA PHE A 270 -4.06 9.84 10.11
C PHE A 270 -2.97 10.47 9.23
N TYR A 271 -2.03 11.20 9.82
CA TYR A 271 -0.90 11.78 9.10
C TYR A 271 0.07 10.69 8.64
N PHE A 272 0.30 9.66 9.46
CA PHE A 272 1.13 8.52 9.08
C PHE A 272 0.53 7.76 7.90
N GLU A 273 -0.78 7.48 7.90
CA GLU A 273 -1.49 6.92 6.74
C GLU A 273 -1.36 7.84 5.52
N PHE A 274 -1.58 9.15 5.71
CA PHE A 274 -1.59 10.16 4.65
C PHE A 274 -0.25 10.25 3.90
N VAL A 275 0.89 10.22 4.60
CA VAL A 275 2.23 10.25 3.97
C VAL A 275 2.73 8.87 3.59
N GLY A 276 2.42 7.86 4.41
CA GLY A 276 2.96 6.51 4.28
C GLY A 276 2.36 5.71 3.15
N LEU A 277 1.02 5.72 3.01
CA LEU A 277 0.34 4.93 1.99
C LEU A 277 0.77 5.32 0.55
N PRO A 278 0.79 6.62 0.17
CA PRO A 278 1.31 7.02 -1.13
C PRO A 278 2.77 6.62 -1.35
N ALA A 279 3.62 6.71 -0.31
CA ALA A 279 5.02 6.30 -0.42
C ALA A 279 5.17 4.80 -0.72
N LEU A 280 4.39 3.96 -0.04
CA LEU A 280 4.37 2.51 -0.30
C LEU A 280 3.88 2.19 -1.71
N ILE A 281 2.78 2.83 -2.15
CA ILE A 281 2.21 2.64 -3.50
C ILE A 281 3.21 3.05 -4.58
N ASN A 282 3.85 4.21 -4.42
CA ASN A 282 4.82 4.72 -5.39
C ASN A 282 6.06 3.83 -5.46
N ALA A 283 6.53 3.30 -4.33
CA ALA A 283 7.70 2.43 -4.29
C ALA A 283 7.41 1.03 -4.85
N TYR A 284 6.30 0.42 -4.47
CA TYR A 284 6.09 -1.03 -4.62
C TYR A 284 4.76 -1.42 -5.28
N GLY A 285 3.92 -0.46 -5.65
CA GLY A 285 2.54 -0.71 -6.06
C GLY A 285 1.70 -1.16 -4.88
N GLY A 286 0.72 -2.03 -5.12
CA GLY A 286 -0.26 -2.39 -4.10
C GLY A 286 -1.23 -1.24 -3.82
N GLY A 287 -1.91 -1.31 -2.69
CA GLY A 287 -2.88 -0.29 -2.27
C GLY A 287 -3.77 -0.77 -1.13
N PRO A 288 -4.74 0.04 -0.72
CA PRO A 288 -5.69 -0.35 0.33
C PRO A 288 -6.50 -1.57 -0.11
N VAL A 289 -6.91 -2.41 0.84
CA VAL A 289 -7.74 -3.58 0.59
C VAL A 289 -8.88 -3.65 1.61
N ARG A 290 -10.05 -4.11 1.17
CA ARG A 290 -11.19 -4.38 2.04
C ARG A 290 -11.36 -5.89 2.21
N ILE A 291 -11.41 -6.32 3.46
CA ILE A 291 -11.64 -7.70 3.86
C ILE A 291 -12.81 -7.69 4.84
N GLY A 292 -13.88 -8.39 4.49
CA GLY A 292 -15.17 -8.24 5.16
C GLY A 292 -15.63 -6.78 5.21
N ALA A 293 -15.84 -6.26 6.43
CA ALA A 293 -16.27 -4.89 6.66
C ALA A 293 -15.11 -3.90 6.91
N THR A 294 -13.87 -4.39 6.99
CA THR A 294 -12.72 -3.60 7.42
C THR A 294 -11.81 -3.29 6.25
N GLU A 295 -11.38 -2.03 6.18
CA GLU A 295 -10.37 -1.57 5.24
C GLU A 295 -9.01 -1.59 5.95
N PHE A 296 -8.05 -2.29 5.37
CA PHE A 296 -6.66 -2.31 5.78
C PHE A 296 -5.87 -1.35 4.91
N ASP A 297 -4.92 -0.64 5.52
CA ASP A 297 -4.27 0.50 4.86
C ASP A 297 -3.49 0.11 3.61
N TYR A 298 -2.81 -1.04 3.61
CA TYR A 298 -1.96 -1.45 2.51
C TYR A 298 -1.94 -2.96 2.30
N ALA A 299 -2.02 -3.41 1.06
CA ALA A 299 -1.78 -4.78 0.68
C ALA A 299 -0.95 -4.87 -0.59
N ARG A 300 0.01 -5.81 -0.56
CA ARG A 300 0.77 -6.25 -1.73
C ARG A 300 0.77 -7.77 -1.77
N ASN A 301 1.84 -8.42 -1.30
CA ASN A 301 1.83 -9.88 -1.13
C ASN A 301 1.17 -10.26 0.19
N PHE A 302 1.35 -9.42 1.22
CA PHE A 302 0.70 -9.56 2.52
C PHE A 302 -0.11 -8.31 2.85
N VAL A 303 -1.00 -8.43 3.83
CA VAL A 303 -1.82 -7.32 4.32
C VAL A 303 -1.08 -6.62 5.44
N TRP A 304 -1.01 -5.30 5.37
CA TRP A 304 -0.32 -4.43 6.32
C TRP A 304 -1.23 -3.29 6.75
N ASP A 305 -1.13 -2.94 8.03
CA ASP A 305 -1.92 -1.89 8.63
C ASP A 305 -0.99 -0.90 9.35
N LEU A 306 -1.18 0.40 9.11
CA LEU A 306 -0.28 1.44 9.58
C LEU A 306 -0.81 1.98 10.91
N LYS A 307 0.05 2.02 11.94
CA LYS A 307 -0.31 2.57 13.24
C LYS A 307 0.74 3.58 13.70
N ALA A 308 0.27 4.66 14.33
CA ALA A 308 1.15 5.62 14.99
C ALA A 308 0.93 5.58 16.50
N HIS A 309 2.01 5.47 17.25
CA HIS A 309 2.05 5.55 18.70
C HIS A 309 2.88 6.77 19.13
N GLY A 310 2.38 7.49 20.12
CA GLY A 310 3.04 8.68 20.65
C GLY A 310 3.21 8.57 22.16
N GLN A 311 4.42 8.76 22.65
CA GLN A 311 4.79 8.66 24.06
C GLN A 311 5.61 9.89 24.48
N GLU A 312 5.34 10.43 25.67
CA GLU A 312 6.16 11.53 26.22
C GLU A 312 7.55 11.01 26.60
N LYS A 313 8.57 11.83 26.35
CA LYS A 313 9.97 11.55 26.73
C LYS A 313 10.51 10.23 26.16
N LEU A 314 9.97 9.77 25.03
CA LEU A 314 10.53 8.64 24.30
C LEU A 314 11.86 9.08 23.65
N ALA A 315 12.98 8.55 24.13
CA ALA A 315 14.30 8.89 23.61
C ALA A 315 14.87 7.78 22.70
N SER A 316 14.60 6.52 23.03
CA SER A 316 15.09 5.38 22.27
C SER A 316 14.01 4.29 22.11
N PRO A 317 14.18 3.35 21.17
CA PRO A 317 13.27 2.21 21.02
C PRO A 317 13.14 1.35 22.28
N LYS A 318 14.18 1.32 23.14
CA LYS A 318 14.21 0.55 24.39
C LYS A 318 13.31 1.16 25.47
N ASP A 319 13.01 2.45 25.35
CA ASP A 319 12.14 3.17 26.29
C ASP A 319 10.66 3.03 25.92
N LEU A 320 10.33 2.30 24.85
CA LEU A 320 8.94 2.04 24.48
C LEU A 320 8.20 1.38 25.64
N ALA A 321 7.03 1.94 25.91
CA ALA A 321 6.08 1.44 26.87
C ALA A 321 4.68 1.56 26.27
N ASN A 322 3.67 1.13 27.02
CA ASN A 322 2.26 1.25 26.65
C ASN A 322 1.85 0.37 25.47
N GLU A 323 0.68 0.70 24.93
CA GLU A 323 -0.07 -0.09 23.98
C GLU A 323 -0.37 0.71 22.70
N ALA A 324 -0.31 0.02 21.57
CA ALA A 324 -0.76 0.53 20.27
C ALA A 324 -2.11 -0.12 19.93
N PRO A 325 -3.22 0.65 19.83
CA PRO A 325 -4.50 0.12 19.38
C PRO A 325 -4.40 -0.41 17.95
N LEU A 326 -4.90 -1.63 17.73
CA LEU A 326 -4.99 -2.28 16.43
C LEU A 326 -6.45 -2.23 15.91
N ASN A 327 -6.73 -3.05 14.89
CA ASN A 327 -8.08 -3.22 14.34
C ASN A 327 -8.95 -4.13 15.24
N ASP A 328 -10.23 -4.27 14.89
CA ASP A 328 -11.13 -5.17 15.62
C ASP A 328 -10.68 -6.63 15.49
N ARG A 329 -10.86 -7.41 16.56
CA ARG A 329 -10.37 -8.79 16.63
C ARG A 329 -10.91 -9.63 15.47
N ASP A 330 -12.21 -9.55 15.21
CA ASP A 330 -12.85 -10.33 14.16
C ASP A 330 -12.27 -10.00 12.79
N ALA A 331 -12.05 -8.72 12.47
CA ALA A 331 -11.42 -8.33 11.21
C ALA A 331 -9.99 -8.83 11.07
N ILE A 332 -9.20 -8.83 12.14
CA ILE A 332 -7.83 -9.35 12.14
C ILE A 332 -7.84 -10.86 11.90
N LEU A 333 -8.71 -11.60 12.62
CA LEU A 333 -8.86 -13.05 12.44
C LEU A 333 -9.34 -13.39 11.02
N GLN A 334 -10.36 -12.68 10.52
CA GLN A 334 -10.86 -12.84 9.17
C GLN A 334 -9.79 -12.57 8.11
N CYS A 335 -8.98 -11.51 8.29
CA CYS A 335 -7.86 -11.22 7.41
C CYS A 335 -6.86 -12.38 7.38
N VAL A 336 -6.54 -12.94 8.55
CA VAL A 336 -5.57 -14.02 8.63
C VAL A 336 -6.05 -15.31 8.00
N GLU A 337 -7.34 -15.61 8.17
CA GLU A 337 -8.00 -16.75 7.54
C GLU A 337 -8.10 -16.61 6.01
N GLU A 338 -8.47 -15.43 5.50
CA GLU A 338 -8.70 -15.22 4.06
C GLU A 338 -7.42 -14.88 3.27
N ARG A 339 -6.45 -14.22 3.89
CA ARG A 339 -5.28 -13.63 3.20
C ARG A 339 -3.94 -14.11 3.76
N GLY A 340 -3.93 -14.92 4.80
CA GLY A 340 -2.70 -15.34 5.47
C GLY A 340 -2.12 -14.24 6.35
N PRO A 341 -0.78 -14.13 6.51
CA PRO A 341 -0.18 -13.30 7.54
C PRO A 341 -0.62 -11.83 7.46
N ILE A 342 -0.93 -11.27 8.62
CA ILE A 342 -1.22 -9.84 8.78
C ILE A 342 -0.05 -9.15 9.46
N GLY A 343 0.36 -8.02 8.91
CA GLY A 343 1.41 -7.17 9.45
C GLY A 343 0.90 -5.84 9.99
N PHE A 344 1.60 -5.31 10.99
CA PHE A 344 1.38 -3.99 11.56
C PHE A 344 2.68 -3.19 11.48
N LEU A 345 2.65 -2.07 10.79
CA LEU A 345 3.77 -1.11 10.70
C LEU A 345 3.52 -0.02 11.72
N ILE A 346 4.26 -0.03 12.83
CA ILE A 346 4.03 0.85 13.97
C ILE A 346 5.14 1.89 14.05
N LEU A 347 4.80 3.15 13.74
CA LEU A 347 5.66 4.30 13.98
C LEU A 347 5.46 4.76 15.43
N SER A 348 6.53 4.74 16.21
CA SER A 348 6.54 5.24 17.59
C SER A 348 7.41 6.47 17.70
N GLY A 349 6.90 7.52 18.34
CA GLY A 349 7.61 8.79 18.45
C GLY A 349 7.42 9.51 19.78
N ALA A 350 8.34 10.44 20.03
CA ALA A 350 8.30 11.35 21.16
C ALA A 350 7.22 12.41 20.94
N SER A 351 6.14 12.35 21.71
CA SER A 351 5.06 13.33 21.66
C SER A 351 5.31 14.47 22.66
N SER A 352 5.03 15.70 22.23
CA SER A 352 4.89 16.85 23.14
C SER A 352 3.43 17.23 23.32
N TYR A 353 3.12 17.77 24.50
CA TYR A 353 1.84 18.36 24.88
C TYR A 353 1.96 19.86 25.19
N ASP A 354 3.12 20.45 24.90
CA ASP A 354 3.38 21.85 25.14
C ASP A 354 2.50 22.69 24.21
N GLY A 355 1.74 23.63 24.78
CA GLY A 355 0.73 24.39 24.03
C GLY A 355 -0.54 23.60 23.67
N CYS A 356 -0.84 22.50 24.38
CA CYS A 356 -2.02 21.67 24.08
C CYS A 356 -3.36 22.39 24.21
N VAL A 357 -3.45 23.42 25.05
CA VAL A 357 -4.68 24.22 25.23
C VAL A 357 -4.94 25.06 23.98
N GLU A 358 -3.92 25.77 23.49
CA GLU A 358 -3.95 26.57 22.27
C GLU A 358 -4.16 25.68 21.05
N PHE A 359 -3.55 24.49 21.04
CA PHE A 359 -3.75 23.50 19.99
C PHE A 359 -5.18 22.95 19.98
N ASP A 360 -5.77 22.57 21.12
CA ASP A 360 -7.18 22.13 21.18
C ASP A 360 -8.13 23.25 20.72
N ALA A 361 -7.91 24.49 21.16
CA ALA A 361 -8.71 25.63 20.74
C ALA A 361 -8.63 25.88 19.22
N TRP A 362 -7.43 25.80 18.64
CA TRP A 362 -7.23 25.86 17.19
C TRP A 362 -7.93 24.68 16.48
N HIS A 363 -7.74 23.46 16.97
CA HIS A 363 -8.24 22.25 16.32
C HIS A 363 -9.78 22.13 16.38
N ARG A 364 -10.41 22.63 17.45
CA ARG A 364 -11.87 22.76 17.54
C ARG A 364 -12.42 23.68 16.45
N ARG A 365 -11.79 24.84 16.23
CA ARG A 365 -12.17 25.74 15.12
C ARG A 365 -12.08 25.04 13.77
N MET A 366 -10.99 24.29 13.55
CA MET A 366 -10.81 23.49 12.32
C MET A 366 -11.92 22.44 12.10
N ARG A 367 -12.41 21.82 13.18
CA ARG A 367 -13.52 20.86 13.18
C ARG A 367 -14.92 21.49 13.11
N GLY A 368 -15.04 22.82 13.22
CA GLY A 368 -16.33 23.48 13.39
C GLY A 368 -16.98 23.24 14.76
N ALA A 369 -16.19 22.89 15.77
CA ALA A 369 -16.66 22.65 17.13
C ALA A 369 -16.61 23.93 17.98
N ALA A 370 -17.58 24.09 18.88
CA ALA A 370 -17.60 25.19 19.84
C ALA A 370 -16.38 25.14 20.80
N PRO A 371 -16.01 26.29 21.41
CA PRO A 371 -14.97 26.35 22.43
C PRO A 371 -15.20 25.35 23.57
N SER A 372 -14.12 24.92 24.23
CA SER A 372 -14.25 24.03 25.39
C SER A 372 -14.96 24.74 26.52
N LYS A 373 -16.01 24.12 27.06
CA LYS A 373 -16.65 24.54 28.31
C LYS A 373 -16.00 23.87 29.54
N SER A 374 -15.11 22.89 29.32
CA SER A 374 -14.39 22.21 30.39
C SER A 374 -13.25 23.06 30.92
N GLN A 375 -13.13 23.15 32.24
CA GLN A 375 -11.96 23.72 32.94
C GLN A 375 -10.68 22.90 32.71
N HIS A 376 -10.83 21.62 32.32
CA HIS A 376 -9.74 20.72 31.93
C HIS A 376 -9.99 20.26 30.49
N PRO A 377 -9.55 21.01 29.47
CA PRO A 377 -9.69 20.60 28.08
C PRO A 377 -8.91 19.32 27.80
N ARG A 378 -9.30 18.59 26.75
CA ARG A 378 -8.65 17.33 26.36
C ARG A 378 -7.18 17.61 26.07
N ARG A 379 -6.29 16.88 26.75
CA ARG A 379 -4.85 16.96 26.53
C ARG A 379 -4.50 16.29 25.19
N LEU A 380 -4.35 17.10 24.14
CA LEU A 380 -3.98 16.65 22.80
C LEU A 380 -2.48 16.70 22.58
N LYS A 381 -1.94 15.69 21.89
CA LYS A 381 -0.55 15.69 21.42
C LYS A 381 -0.40 16.77 20.36
N VAL A 382 0.56 17.66 20.55
CA VAL A 382 0.80 18.84 19.71
C VAL A 382 1.81 18.54 18.61
N SER A 383 2.80 17.70 18.90
CA SER A 383 3.80 17.27 17.93
C SER A 383 4.23 15.83 18.17
N LEU A 384 4.91 15.27 17.16
CA LEU A 384 5.55 13.95 17.23
C LEU A 384 6.94 14.04 16.58
N HIS A 385 7.96 13.51 17.24
CA HIS A 385 9.25 13.23 16.62
C HIS A 385 9.36 11.70 16.47
N PRO A 386 9.39 11.15 15.25
CA PRO A 386 9.59 9.72 15.05
C PRO A 386 10.87 9.24 15.74
N VAL A 387 10.80 8.12 16.46
CA VAL A 387 11.93 7.49 17.15
C VAL A 387 12.24 6.13 16.54
N THR A 388 11.21 5.32 16.30
CA THR A 388 11.36 4.00 15.67
C THR A 388 10.14 3.65 14.83
N LEU A 389 10.37 2.86 13.77
CA LEU A 389 9.35 2.23 12.96
C LEU A 389 9.58 0.72 13.00
N GLN A 390 8.61 -0.03 13.53
CA GLN A 390 8.72 -1.48 13.75
C GLN A 390 7.62 -2.23 13.00
N ALA A 391 7.99 -3.32 12.34
CA ALA A 391 7.07 -4.23 11.68
C ALA A 391 6.81 -5.46 12.58
N TYR A 392 5.55 -5.68 12.93
CA TYR A 392 5.07 -6.86 13.66
C TYR A 392 4.20 -7.69 12.74
N VAL A 393 4.23 -9.01 12.87
CA VAL A 393 3.46 -9.92 12.00
C VAL A 393 2.83 -11.03 12.83
N PHE A 394 1.61 -11.40 12.48
CA PHE A 394 0.93 -12.59 12.99
C PHE A 394 0.53 -13.49 11.81
N GLN A 395 0.98 -14.74 11.83
CA GLN A 395 0.88 -15.70 10.73
C GLN A 395 -0.46 -16.44 10.68
N GLY A 396 -1.13 -16.56 11.82
CA GLY A 396 -2.26 -17.47 12.00
C GLY A 396 -3.07 -17.17 13.26
N THR A 397 -4.32 -17.64 13.29
CA THR A 397 -5.20 -17.54 14.47
C THR A 397 -4.55 -18.08 15.73
N ASN A 398 -3.85 -19.22 15.66
CA ASN A 398 -3.16 -19.81 16.82
C ASN A 398 -2.08 -18.87 17.41
N GLU A 399 -1.33 -18.17 16.56
CA GLU A 399 -0.31 -17.22 17.03
C GLU A 399 -0.95 -15.99 17.67
N ILE A 400 -2.09 -15.53 17.16
CA ILE A 400 -2.86 -14.43 17.77
C ILE A 400 -3.38 -14.84 19.15
N GLU A 401 -3.97 -16.03 19.28
CA GLU A 401 -4.46 -16.53 20.57
C GLU A 401 -3.31 -16.76 21.57
N GLN A 402 -2.17 -17.27 21.10
CA GLN A 402 -0.97 -17.41 21.92
C GLN A 402 -0.43 -16.05 22.39
N ALA A 403 -0.35 -15.06 21.49
CA ALA A 403 0.07 -13.71 21.84
C ALA A 403 -0.90 -13.03 22.83
N LEU A 404 -2.19 -13.36 22.78
CA LEU A 404 -3.17 -12.94 23.80
C LEU A 404 -2.90 -13.61 25.15
N ALA A 405 -2.64 -14.92 25.17
CA ALA A 405 -2.32 -15.67 26.38
C ALA A 405 -1.03 -15.16 27.06
N ASP A 406 0.00 -14.86 26.27
CA ASP A 406 1.28 -14.31 26.74
C ASP A 406 1.19 -12.82 27.10
N GLY A 407 0.05 -12.18 26.80
CA GLY A 407 -0.21 -10.77 27.04
C GLY A 407 0.63 -9.84 26.16
N VAL A 408 1.18 -10.34 25.04
CA VAL A 408 1.76 -9.54 23.95
C VAL A 408 0.65 -8.75 23.24
N LEU A 409 -0.50 -9.39 23.03
CA LEU A 409 -1.73 -8.75 22.62
C LEU A 409 -2.66 -8.61 23.83
N GLY A 410 -3.47 -7.56 23.81
CA GLY A 410 -4.57 -7.37 24.75
C GLY A 410 -5.87 -7.05 24.05
N VAL A 411 -6.98 -7.21 24.76
CA VAL A 411 -8.31 -6.83 24.28
C VAL A 411 -8.67 -5.43 24.79
N PHE A 412 -9.15 -4.58 23.90
CA PHE A 412 -9.63 -3.24 24.18
C PHE A 412 -11.15 -3.15 23.97
N GLY A 413 -11.89 -2.96 25.06
CA GLY A 413 -13.34 -2.73 25.03
C GLY A 413 -13.66 -1.31 24.53
N GLN A 414 -14.23 -1.19 23.33
CA GLN A 414 -14.50 0.11 22.69
C GLN A 414 -15.77 0.82 23.18
N GLY A 415 -16.46 0.30 24.19
CA GLY A 415 -17.77 0.81 24.63
C GLY A 415 -18.89 0.50 23.63
N ARG A 416 -19.82 1.45 23.44
CA ARG A 416 -21.02 1.28 22.60
C ARG A 416 -21.00 2.15 21.34
N GLN A 417 -21.71 1.71 20.30
CA GLN A 417 -22.01 2.50 19.10
C GLN A 417 -23.02 3.61 19.44
N GLN A 418 -23.20 4.59 18.55
CA GLN A 418 -24.29 5.58 18.68
C GLN A 418 -25.67 4.91 18.69
N SER A 419 -25.81 3.75 18.05
CA SER A 419 -26.99 2.89 18.08
C SER A 419 -27.24 2.18 19.42
N GLY A 420 -26.35 2.34 20.41
CA GLY A 420 -26.40 1.66 21.71
C GLY A 420 -25.87 0.23 21.72
N ARG A 421 -25.60 -0.39 20.55
CA ARG A 421 -25.01 -1.73 20.46
C ARG A 421 -23.55 -1.75 20.94
N PRO A 422 -23.07 -2.83 21.59
CA PRO A 422 -21.64 -2.97 21.91
C PRO A 422 -20.80 -2.87 20.64
N ARG A 423 -19.70 -2.10 20.70
CA ARG A 423 -18.69 -2.12 19.63
C ARG A 423 -17.89 -3.41 19.72
N LYS A 424 -17.56 -4.00 18.57
CA LYS A 424 -16.64 -5.13 18.51
C LYS A 424 -15.32 -4.78 19.23
N PRO A 425 -14.75 -5.69 20.02
CA PRO A 425 -13.51 -5.43 20.72
C PRO A 425 -12.35 -5.22 19.74
N LYS A 426 -11.46 -4.29 20.07
CA LYS A 426 -10.18 -4.11 19.36
C LYS A 426 -9.09 -4.93 20.01
N LEU A 427 -8.08 -5.29 19.23
CA LEU A 427 -6.81 -5.73 19.79
C LEU A 427 -5.93 -4.51 20.07
N LYS A 428 -4.97 -4.70 20.97
CA LYS A 428 -3.90 -3.75 21.23
C LYS A 428 -2.58 -4.51 21.35
N LEU A 429 -1.51 -3.98 20.79
CA LEU A 429 -0.18 -4.52 20.93
C LEU A 429 0.50 -3.91 22.15
N MET A 430 0.96 -4.74 23.08
CA MET A 430 1.75 -4.33 24.24
C MET A 430 3.20 -4.16 23.80
N LEU A 431 3.59 -2.93 23.47
CA LEU A 431 4.80 -2.66 22.69
C LEU A 431 6.06 -3.22 23.36
N ARG A 432 6.25 -2.97 24.66
CA ARG A 432 7.40 -3.51 25.40
C ARG A 432 7.45 -5.03 25.39
N LYS A 433 6.33 -5.70 25.67
CA LYS A 433 6.26 -7.16 25.68
C LYS A 433 6.50 -7.75 24.29
N ALA A 434 5.98 -7.10 23.25
CA ALA A 434 6.21 -7.52 21.87
C ALA A 434 7.69 -7.41 21.47
N GLN A 435 8.39 -6.38 21.96
CA GLN A 435 9.84 -6.24 21.80
C GLN A 435 10.61 -7.32 22.56
N GLU A 436 10.27 -7.55 23.84
CA GLU A 436 10.90 -8.57 24.69
C GLU A 436 10.69 -10.00 24.15
N ALA A 437 9.53 -10.26 23.53
CA ALA A 437 9.22 -11.52 22.87
C ALA A 437 9.97 -11.74 21.54
N GLY A 438 10.66 -10.72 21.01
CA GLY A 438 11.38 -10.81 19.74
C GLY A 438 10.48 -10.80 18.50
N ASN A 439 9.26 -10.26 18.61
CA ASN A 439 8.25 -10.29 17.53
C ASN A 439 8.47 -9.23 16.43
N ILE A 440 9.58 -8.48 16.50
CA ILE A 440 9.93 -7.46 15.51
C ILE A 440 10.58 -8.12 14.31
N LEU A 441 9.91 -8.03 13.17
CA LEU A 441 10.38 -8.65 11.93
C LEU A 441 11.35 -7.75 11.14
N ALA A 442 11.14 -6.44 11.24
CA ALA A 442 11.99 -5.39 10.70
C ALA A 442 11.85 -4.11 11.52
N GLN A 443 12.92 -3.30 11.58
CA GLN A 443 12.95 -2.05 12.33
C GLN A 443 13.79 -1.00 11.60
N HIS A 444 13.40 0.26 11.75
CA HIS A 444 14.22 1.43 11.46
C HIS A 444 14.17 2.38 12.66
N ASP A 445 15.34 2.81 13.12
CA ASP A 445 15.45 3.81 14.17
C ASP A 445 15.81 5.14 13.54
N PHE A 446 14.98 6.16 13.79
CA PHE A 446 15.18 7.50 13.26
C PHE A 446 16.30 8.25 14.00
N ALA A 447 16.76 7.70 15.13
CA ALA A 447 17.95 8.14 15.84
C ALA A 447 19.22 7.59 15.16
N ALA A 448 19.83 8.42 14.31
CA ALA A 448 21.26 8.44 14.08
C ALA A 448 21.79 9.83 14.47
#